data_AF-A0A8U0A4W9-F1
#
_entry.id   AF-A0A8U0A4W9-F1
#
_cell.length_a   1.000
_cell.length_b   1.000
_cell.length_c   1.000
_cell.angle_alpha   90.00
_cell.angle_beta   90.00
_cell.angle_gamma   90.00
#
_symmetry.space_group_name_H-M   'P 1'
#
loop_
_entity.id
_entity.type
_entity.pdbx_description
1 polymer ?
#
loop_
_entity_poly.entity_id
_entity_poly.type
_entity_poly.pdbx_seq_one_letter_code
_entity_poly.pdbx_strand_id
1 'polypeptide(L)'
;MNPGWLTSAGQRPLSDFTDEIQTLQEQGIDVWVAIGGWHGRTVARDASDATEAKQGYEEIIDTLGVTHIDIDDENAQGGRPDSVYRIRNEALAMLQAERPDVKVSYTVPAGRNGIENRNYSPAKEMVSDAVSAGVDLEYVNIMTMDFNPTTAEIIRSAGEGTVQWLEQIYPNKSTQERWEMLGVTPNIGESGFTTDTASAVVEWAEQQDIGLLTFWALYKSSSVAQSEIFYQFENGGN
;
A
#
# COMPACT_ATOMS: atom_id res chain seq x y z
N MET A 1 -5.91 10.82 -19.84
CA MET A 1 -6.32 9.42 -19.53
C MET A 1 -7.74 9.35 -18.94
N ASN A 2 -8.34 8.15 -18.75
CA ASN A 2 -9.60 7.93 -18.02
C ASN A 2 -9.38 6.82 -16.97
N PRO A 3 -9.44 7.10 -15.66
CA PRO A 3 -9.14 6.13 -14.59
C PRO A 3 -10.27 5.14 -14.28
N GLY A 4 -11.41 5.17 -14.97
CA GLY A 4 -12.51 4.21 -14.77
C GLY A 4 -12.17 2.74 -15.01
N TRP A 5 -10.96 2.43 -15.48
CA TRP A 5 -10.43 1.06 -15.50
C TRP A 5 -10.01 0.54 -14.11
N LEU A 6 -9.93 1.40 -13.08
CA LEU A 6 -9.58 1.00 -11.71
C LEU A 6 -10.60 0.02 -11.11
N THR A 7 -11.79 -0.06 -11.69
CA THR A 7 -12.86 -0.88 -11.15
C THR A 7 -12.65 -2.35 -11.55
N SER A 8 -12.77 -3.26 -10.57
CA SER A 8 -12.58 -4.71 -10.77
C SER A 8 -13.65 -5.35 -11.70
N ALA A 9 -14.72 -4.62 -12.01
CA ALA A 9 -15.83 -5.05 -12.86
C ALA A 9 -15.73 -4.55 -14.33
N GLY A 10 -14.58 -4.02 -14.74
CA GLY A 10 -14.34 -3.51 -16.10
C GLY A 10 -14.12 -1.99 -16.15
N GLN A 11 -14.24 -1.37 -17.32
CA GLN A 11 -14.20 0.10 -17.43
C GLN A 11 -15.56 0.68 -17.01
N ARG A 12 -15.71 0.97 -15.72
CA ARG A 12 -16.89 1.63 -15.15
C ARG A 12 -16.52 3.03 -14.62
N PRO A 13 -17.46 3.98 -14.58
CA PRO A 13 -17.21 5.27 -13.96
C PRO A 13 -16.77 5.11 -12.50
N LEU A 14 -15.79 5.88 -12.05
CA LEU A 14 -15.39 5.93 -10.63
C LEU A 14 -16.55 6.39 -9.74
N SER A 15 -17.42 7.25 -10.26
CA SER A 15 -18.61 7.75 -9.57
C SER A 15 -19.60 6.67 -9.13
N ASP A 16 -19.50 5.45 -9.68
CA ASP A 16 -20.32 4.31 -9.24
C ASP A 16 -20.03 3.91 -7.77
N PHE A 17 -18.90 4.34 -7.20
CA PHE A 17 -18.46 4.01 -5.84
C PHE A 17 -18.58 5.19 -4.86
N THR A 18 -18.86 6.41 -5.34
CA THR A 18 -18.86 7.62 -4.50
C THR A 18 -19.87 7.53 -3.35
N ASP A 19 -21.08 7.02 -3.58
CA ASP A 19 -22.11 6.91 -2.53
C ASP A 19 -21.68 5.97 -1.38
N GLU A 20 -21.02 4.86 -1.72
CA GLU A 20 -20.54 3.90 -0.73
C GLU A 20 -19.38 4.47 0.08
N ILE A 21 -18.42 5.12 -0.59
CA ILE A 21 -17.29 5.79 0.05
C ILE A 21 -17.78 6.91 0.97
N GLN A 22 -18.70 7.75 0.48
CA GLN A 22 -19.27 8.83 1.28
C GLN A 22 -20.00 8.27 2.51
N THR A 23 -20.74 7.17 2.37
CA THR A 23 -21.41 6.52 3.52
C THR A 23 -20.41 6.08 4.59
N LEU A 24 -19.25 5.54 4.20
CA LEU A 24 -18.18 5.15 5.14
C LEU A 24 -17.54 6.39 5.79
N GLN A 25 -17.25 7.42 5.01
CA GLN A 25 -16.66 8.66 5.51
C GLN A 25 -17.59 9.42 6.47
N GLU A 26 -18.90 9.43 6.21
CA GLU A 26 -19.92 9.97 7.12
C GLU A 26 -19.99 9.22 8.46
N GLN A 27 -19.51 7.97 8.49
CA GLN A 27 -19.34 7.16 9.71
C GLN A 27 -17.97 7.35 10.37
N GLY A 28 -17.13 8.25 9.85
CA GLY A 28 -15.79 8.54 10.37
C GLY A 28 -14.72 7.53 9.93
N ILE A 29 -15.00 6.70 8.93
CA ILE A 29 -14.04 5.76 8.35
C ILE A 29 -13.28 6.47 7.24
N ASP A 30 -11.96 6.57 7.36
CA ASP A 30 -11.12 7.03 6.27
C ASP A 30 -11.00 5.94 5.20
N VAL A 31 -11.14 6.33 3.93
CA VAL A 31 -11.16 5.40 2.79
C VAL A 31 -10.00 5.72 1.87
N TRP A 32 -9.13 4.74 1.67
CA TRP A 32 -7.97 4.85 0.79
C TRP A 32 -8.24 4.17 -0.54
N VAL A 33 -7.62 4.66 -1.60
CA VAL A 33 -7.74 4.07 -2.94
C VAL A 33 -6.42 3.43 -3.34
N ALA A 34 -6.41 2.09 -3.35
CA ALA A 34 -5.31 1.30 -3.87
C ALA A 34 -5.35 1.24 -5.41
N ILE A 35 -4.22 1.50 -6.06
CA ILE A 35 -4.08 1.60 -7.51
C ILE A 35 -3.09 0.55 -8.00
N GLY A 36 -3.60 -0.41 -8.77
CA GLY A 36 -2.84 -1.50 -9.36
C GLY A 36 -3.28 -2.86 -8.82
N GLY A 37 -2.40 -3.56 -8.11
CA GLY A 37 -2.48 -4.96 -7.75
C GLY A 37 -2.07 -5.88 -8.90
N TRP A 38 -2.02 -7.18 -8.61
CA TRP A 38 -1.58 -8.26 -9.51
C TRP A 38 -2.05 -8.19 -10.98
N HIS A 39 -3.28 -7.72 -11.21
CA HIS A 39 -3.85 -7.58 -12.56
C HIS A 39 -4.29 -6.16 -12.90
N GLY A 40 -4.07 -5.20 -12.00
CA GLY A 40 -4.45 -3.83 -12.24
C GLY A 40 -3.55 -3.14 -13.23
N ARG A 41 -4.08 -2.03 -13.74
CA ARG A 41 -3.31 -1.04 -14.50
C ARG A 41 -2.78 -0.03 -13.49
N THR A 42 -1.76 0.74 -13.87
CA THR A 42 -1.35 1.91 -13.10
C THR A 42 -1.63 3.16 -13.91
N VAL A 43 -1.89 4.28 -13.23
CA VAL A 43 -2.15 5.58 -13.88
C VAL A 43 -1.02 5.91 -14.84
N ALA A 44 0.23 5.89 -14.38
CA ALA A 44 1.39 6.21 -15.20
C ALA A 44 1.63 5.29 -16.41
N ARG A 45 1.06 4.07 -16.45
CA ARG A 45 1.21 3.18 -17.61
C ARG A 45 0.52 3.75 -18.85
N ASP A 46 -0.59 4.44 -18.66
CA ASP A 46 -1.42 4.98 -19.75
C ASP A 46 -1.20 6.51 -19.92
N ALA A 47 -0.25 7.10 -19.18
CA ALA A 47 0.13 8.50 -19.27
C ALA A 47 1.29 8.73 -20.24
N SER A 48 1.28 9.88 -20.92
CA SER A 48 2.37 10.30 -21.80
C SER A 48 3.54 10.92 -21.02
N ASP A 49 3.24 11.59 -19.89
CA ASP A 49 4.19 12.25 -19.01
C ASP A 49 3.64 12.38 -17.57
N ALA A 50 4.44 12.95 -16.66
CA ALA A 50 4.09 13.14 -15.26
C ALA A 50 2.92 14.11 -15.05
N THR A 51 2.73 15.10 -15.92
CA THR A 51 1.61 16.04 -15.80
C THR A 51 0.29 15.34 -16.13
N GLU A 52 0.26 14.52 -17.18
CA GLU A 52 -0.92 13.71 -17.48
C GLU A 52 -1.20 12.71 -16.34
N ALA A 53 -0.18 12.02 -15.83
CA ALA A 53 -0.35 11.10 -14.70
C ALA A 53 -0.89 11.81 -13.44
N LYS A 54 -0.40 13.02 -13.13
CA LYS A 54 -0.89 13.83 -12.00
C LYS A 54 -2.39 14.12 -12.16
N GLN A 55 -2.83 14.57 -13.34
CA GLN A 55 -4.24 14.83 -13.62
C GLN A 55 -5.10 13.59 -13.42
N GLY A 56 -4.59 12.40 -13.77
CA GLY A 56 -5.28 11.14 -13.49
C GLY A 56 -5.45 10.86 -11.99
N TYR A 57 -4.45 11.16 -11.17
CA TYR A 57 -4.56 11.05 -9.71
C TYR A 57 -5.52 12.09 -9.12
N GLU A 58 -5.50 13.33 -9.62
CA GLU A 58 -6.46 14.37 -9.24
C GLU A 58 -7.90 13.94 -9.56
N GLU A 59 -8.16 13.38 -10.74
CA GLU A 59 -9.49 12.88 -11.12
C GLU A 59 -9.98 11.78 -10.17
N ILE A 60 -9.10 10.87 -9.73
CA ILE A 60 -9.44 9.81 -8.76
C ILE A 60 -9.82 10.43 -7.41
N ILE A 61 -8.96 11.29 -6.86
CA ILE A 61 -9.17 11.98 -5.58
C ILE A 61 -10.47 12.79 -5.61
N ASP A 62 -10.65 13.61 -6.65
CA ASP A 62 -11.78 14.53 -6.76
C ASP A 62 -13.11 13.79 -6.96
N THR A 63 -13.10 12.68 -7.70
CA THR A 63 -14.34 11.92 -7.96
C THR A 63 -14.76 11.09 -6.75
N LEU A 64 -13.81 10.50 -6.04
CA LEU A 64 -14.09 9.60 -4.92
C LEU A 64 -14.13 10.32 -3.57
N GLY A 65 -13.64 11.56 -3.49
CA GLY A 65 -13.61 12.33 -2.24
C GLY A 65 -12.61 11.80 -1.22
N VAL A 66 -11.54 11.14 -1.67
CA VAL A 66 -10.50 10.52 -0.81
C VAL A 66 -9.24 11.37 -0.78
N THR A 67 -8.42 11.23 0.27
CA THR A 67 -7.14 11.95 0.38
C THR A 67 -5.92 11.04 0.40
N HIS A 68 -6.12 9.71 0.51
CA HIS A 68 -5.03 8.75 0.56
C HIS A 68 -5.03 7.85 -0.67
N ILE A 69 -3.90 7.83 -1.38
CA ILE A 69 -3.64 6.92 -2.49
C ILE A 69 -2.62 5.87 -2.04
N ASP A 70 -2.93 4.60 -2.26
CA ASP A 70 -1.97 3.51 -2.11
C ASP A 70 -1.54 2.98 -3.48
N ILE A 71 -0.23 2.92 -3.72
CA ILE A 71 0.33 2.42 -4.97
C ILE A 71 0.71 0.96 -4.78
N ASP A 72 -0.09 0.08 -5.36
CA ASP A 72 0.13 -1.36 -5.38
C ASP A 72 0.60 -1.78 -6.78
N ASP A 73 1.89 -1.66 -7.08
CA ASP A 73 2.40 -1.87 -8.44
C ASP A 73 3.07 -3.23 -8.63
N GLU A 74 2.26 -4.24 -8.96
CA GLU A 74 2.69 -5.64 -9.10
C GLU A 74 2.70 -6.17 -10.54
N ASN A 75 2.50 -5.29 -11.53
CA ASN A 75 2.27 -5.70 -12.92
C ASN A 75 3.42 -5.29 -13.86
N ALA A 76 4.66 -5.52 -13.43
CA ALA A 76 5.86 -5.32 -14.24
C ALA A 76 6.38 -6.60 -14.91
N GLN A 77 5.60 -7.69 -14.92
CA GLN A 77 6.00 -8.96 -15.52
C GLN A 77 6.44 -8.77 -16.97
N GLY A 78 7.65 -9.25 -17.29
CA GLY A 78 8.25 -9.09 -18.62
C GLY A 78 9.09 -7.83 -18.79
N GLY A 79 9.38 -7.10 -17.71
CA GLY A 79 10.35 -5.98 -17.73
C GLY A 79 9.74 -4.67 -18.23
N ARG A 80 8.67 -4.21 -17.56
CA ARG A 80 8.10 -2.87 -17.83
C ARG A 80 9.19 -1.80 -17.67
N PRO A 81 9.29 -0.82 -18.60
CA PRO A 81 10.33 0.20 -18.53
C PRO A 81 10.28 1.03 -17.24
N ASP A 82 11.46 1.34 -16.71
CA ASP A 82 11.63 2.18 -15.52
C ASP A 82 10.95 3.55 -15.64
N SER A 83 10.82 4.07 -16.86
CA SER A 83 10.14 5.34 -17.13
C SER A 83 8.72 5.38 -16.57
N VAL A 84 8.03 4.24 -16.46
CA VAL A 84 6.66 4.20 -15.93
C VAL A 84 6.62 4.56 -14.45
N TYR A 85 7.48 3.96 -13.61
CA TYR A 85 7.49 4.32 -12.18
C TYR A 85 8.05 5.72 -11.95
N ARG A 86 8.99 6.19 -12.78
CA ARG A 86 9.53 7.56 -12.69
C ARG A 86 8.47 8.61 -13.01
N ILE A 87 7.69 8.41 -14.08
CA ILE A 87 6.55 9.26 -14.44
C ILE A 87 5.55 9.33 -13.27
N ARG A 88 5.26 8.18 -12.64
CA ARG A 88 4.39 8.14 -11.47
C ARG A 88 4.96 8.96 -10.31
N ASN A 89 6.21 8.73 -9.95
CA ASN A 89 6.83 9.34 -8.78
C ASN A 89 6.92 10.86 -8.93
N GLU A 90 7.30 11.34 -10.11
CA GLU A 90 7.27 12.76 -10.45
C GLU A 90 5.85 13.33 -10.35
N ALA A 91 4.84 12.62 -10.86
CA ALA A 91 3.44 13.03 -10.75
C ALA A 91 2.93 13.11 -9.31
N LEU A 92 3.28 12.14 -8.46
CA LEU A 92 2.89 12.11 -7.05
C LEU A 92 3.56 13.24 -6.26
N ALA A 93 4.83 13.54 -6.55
CA ALA A 93 5.52 14.69 -5.94
C ALA A 93 4.87 16.02 -6.35
N MET A 94 4.50 16.19 -7.62
CA MET A 94 3.75 17.35 -8.09
C MET A 94 2.38 17.44 -7.40
N LEU A 95 1.68 16.31 -7.26
CA LEU A 95 0.38 16.23 -6.61
C LEU A 95 0.46 16.70 -5.15
N GLN A 96 1.40 16.17 -4.36
CA GLN A 96 1.55 16.57 -2.95
C GLN A 96 2.00 18.03 -2.80
N ALA A 97 2.78 18.56 -3.75
CA ALA A 97 3.15 19.98 -3.75
C ALA A 97 1.93 20.90 -3.97
N GLU A 98 0.94 20.47 -4.77
CA GLU A 98 -0.31 21.23 -5.01
C GLU A 98 -1.39 20.93 -3.96
N ARG A 99 -1.39 19.73 -3.39
CA ARG A 99 -2.39 19.20 -2.46
C ARG A 99 -1.68 18.56 -1.25
N PRO A 100 -1.20 19.37 -0.28
CA PRO A 100 -0.40 18.87 0.83
C PRO A 100 -1.15 17.92 1.79
N ASP A 101 -2.49 17.90 1.72
CA ASP A 101 -3.31 16.97 2.48
C ASP A 101 -3.34 15.56 1.86
N VAL A 102 -2.84 15.39 0.63
CA VAL A 102 -2.80 14.08 -0.05
C VAL A 102 -1.69 13.20 0.52
N LYS A 103 -2.09 12.02 0.97
CA LYS A 103 -1.20 10.98 1.49
C LYS A 103 -0.92 9.92 0.44
N VAL A 104 0.30 9.42 0.43
CA VAL A 104 0.78 8.41 -0.52
C VAL A 104 1.42 7.25 0.24
N SER A 105 0.91 6.05 -0.02
CA SER A 105 1.53 4.79 0.43
C SER A 105 1.98 3.94 -0.75
N TYR A 106 2.87 2.99 -0.46
CA TYR A 106 3.27 1.96 -1.39
C TYR A 106 3.02 0.58 -0.80
N THR A 107 2.11 -0.18 -1.40
CA THR A 107 1.96 -1.62 -1.17
C THR A 107 2.91 -2.39 -2.10
N VAL A 108 3.85 -3.13 -1.52
CA VAL A 108 4.98 -3.72 -2.27
C VAL A 108 5.31 -5.14 -1.82
N PRO A 109 5.85 -6.00 -2.70
CA PRO A 109 6.23 -7.35 -2.31
C PRO A 109 7.36 -7.36 -1.27
N ALA A 110 7.31 -8.38 -0.40
CA ALA A 110 8.38 -8.69 0.51
C ALA A 110 8.82 -10.16 0.42
N GLY A 111 10.06 -10.38 0.83
CA GLY A 111 10.62 -11.67 1.16
C GLY A 111 10.62 -11.89 2.67
N ARG A 112 11.23 -13.00 3.09
CA ARG A 112 11.37 -13.34 4.52
C ARG A 112 12.24 -12.35 5.31
N ASN A 113 13.00 -11.50 4.62
CA ASN A 113 13.93 -10.53 5.20
C ASN A 113 13.60 -9.09 4.75
N GLY A 114 12.32 -8.85 4.44
CA GLY A 114 11.77 -7.53 4.16
C GLY A 114 11.48 -7.26 2.70
N ILE A 115 11.17 -6.00 2.40
CA ILE A 115 10.92 -5.52 1.04
C ILE A 115 11.95 -6.09 0.07
N GLU A 116 11.49 -6.54 -1.09
CA GLU A 116 12.37 -7.11 -2.09
C GLU A 116 11.87 -6.86 -3.50
N ASN A 117 12.81 -6.85 -4.44
CA ASN A 117 12.47 -6.78 -5.84
C ASN A 117 12.06 -8.15 -6.33
N ARG A 118 10.96 -8.19 -7.06
CA ARG A 118 10.51 -9.37 -7.77
C ARG A 118 10.46 -9.08 -9.26
N ASN A 119 10.43 -10.14 -10.07
CA ASN A 119 10.35 -10.02 -11.52
C ASN A 119 9.09 -9.29 -12.02
N TYR A 120 8.10 -9.10 -11.14
CA TYR A 120 6.86 -8.39 -11.41
C TYR A 120 6.75 -7.03 -10.69
N SER A 121 7.71 -6.67 -9.83
CA SER A 121 7.73 -5.38 -9.15
C SER A 121 9.15 -5.03 -8.65
N PRO A 122 9.77 -3.96 -9.19
CA PRO A 122 11.06 -3.46 -8.70
C PRO A 122 10.85 -2.58 -7.45
N ALA A 123 10.34 -3.19 -6.37
CA ALA A 123 9.85 -2.49 -5.18
C ALA A 123 10.86 -1.51 -4.56
N LYS A 124 12.11 -1.95 -4.35
CA LYS A 124 13.16 -1.12 -3.74
C LYS A 124 13.53 0.05 -4.64
N GLU A 125 13.71 -0.18 -5.94
CA GLU A 125 14.03 0.90 -6.88
C GLU A 125 12.89 1.91 -6.95
N MET A 126 11.66 1.41 -7.07
CA MET A 126 10.46 2.21 -7.18
C MET A 126 10.23 3.12 -5.98
N VAL A 127 10.35 2.58 -4.76
CA VAL A 127 10.17 3.33 -3.52
C VAL A 127 11.35 4.29 -3.29
N SER A 128 12.59 3.87 -3.56
CA SER A 128 13.77 4.75 -3.45
C SER A 128 13.69 5.94 -4.41
N ASP A 129 13.19 5.70 -5.64
CA ASP A 129 12.97 6.73 -6.64
C ASP A 129 11.86 7.71 -6.20
N ALA A 130 10.79 7.22 -5.55
CA ALA A 130 9.71 8.06 -5.02
C ALA A 130 10.24 9.05 -3.98
N VAL A 131 11.01 8.57 -3.00
CA VAL A 131 11.66 9.43 -1.99
C VAL A 131 12.63 10.41 -2.65
N SER A 132 13.42 9.95 -3.62
CA SER A 132 14.37 10.81 -4.34
C SER A 132 13.70 11.89 -5.19
N ALA A 133 12.50 11.61 -5.71
CA ALA A 133 11.66 12.54 -6.46
C ALA A 133 10.93 13.56 -5.55
N GLY A 134 10.97 13.36 -4.23
CA GLY A 134 10.34 14.24 -3.25
C GLY A 134 8.92 13.85 -2.87
N VAL A 135 8.50 12.60 -3.11
CA VAL A 135 7.24 12.08 -2.58
C VAL A 135 7.39 11.88 -1.07
N ASP A 136 6.50 12.47 -0.28
CA ASP A 136 6.38 12.23 1.15
C ASP A 136 5.54 10.97 1.37
N LEU A 137 6.20 9.87 1.71
CA LEU A 137 5.54 8.58 1.91
C LEU A 137 4.97 8.49 3.31
N GLU A 138 3.66 8.23 3.40
CA GLU A 138 3.02 7.91 4.68
C GLU A 138 3.44 6.51 5.12
N TYR A 139 3.24 5.50 4.27
CA TYR A 139 3.61 4.11 4.58
C TYR A 139 4.33 3.39 3.44
N VAL A 140 5.28 2.52 3.81
CA VAL A 140 5.79 1.44 2.97
C VAL A 140 5.17 0.13 3.48
N ASN A 141 4.09 -0.28 2.83
CA ASN A 141 3.26 -1.41 3.20
C ASN A 141 3.72 -2.70 2.53
N ILE A 142 4.32 -3.62 3.27
CA ILE A 142 4.83 -4.87 2.71
C ILE A 142 3.77 -5.96 2.64
N MET A 143 3.65 -6.58 1.48
CA MET A 143 2.87 -7.79 1.26
C MET A 143 3.62 -9.01 1.80
N THR A 144 3.22 -9.46 2.99
CA THR A 144 3.80 -10.62 3.67
C THR A 144 3.02 -11.88 3.35
N MET A 145 3.10 -12.30 2.09
CA MET A 145 2.32 -13.38 1.50
C MET A 145 3.20 -14.31 0.64
N ASP A 146 2.65 -15.44 0.21
CA ASP A 146 3.30 -16.48 -0.59
C ASP A 146 4.52 -17.16 0.06
N PHE A 147 4.62 -17.19 1.40
CA PHE A 147 5.77 -17.77 2.10
C PHE A 147 5.71 -19.29 2.32
N ASN A 148 4.50 -19.88 2.30
CA ASN A 148 4.24 -21.32 2.34
C ASN A 148 5.09 -22.12 3.38
N PRO A 149 4.75 -22.08 4.68
CA PRO A 149 3.63 -21.38 5.30
C PRO A 149 3.95 -19.91 5.61
N THR A 150 2.91 -19.11 5.77
CA THR A 150 2.97 -17.73 6.27
C THR A 150 2.72 -17.75 7.78
N THR A 151 3.74 -17.45 8.58
CA THR A 151 3.71 -17.49 10.05
C THR A 151 4.07 -16.14 10.64
N ALA A 152 3.68 -15.88 11.89
CA ALA A 152 3.99 -14.63 12.58
C ALA A 152 5.50 -14.33 12.62
N GLU A 153 6.33 -15.36 12.80
CA GLU A 153 7.80 -15.22 12.79
C GLU A 153 8.34 -14.74 11.44
N ILE A 154 7.79 -15.24 10.33
CA ILE A 154 8.21 -14.81 9.00
C ILE A 154 7.76 -13.38 8.73
N ILE A 155 6.55 -13.02 9.14
CA ILE A 155 6.01 -11.66 9.01
C ILE A 155 6.86 -10.67 9.81
N ARG A 156 7.19 -10.99 11.06
CA ARG A 156 8.07 -10.21 11.91
C ARG A 156 9.45 -9.99 11.27
N SER A 157 10.07 -11.06 10.80
CA SER A 157 11.37 -11.00 10.09
C SER A 157 11.30 -10.13 8.82
N ALA A 158 10.18 -10.17 8.10
CA ALA A 158 9.95 -9.30 6.96
C ALA A 158 9.81 -7.82 7.39
N GLY A 159 9.06 -7.53 8.44
CA GLY A 159 8.95 -6.17 9.00
C GLY A 159 10.31 -5.62 9.43
N GLU A 160 11.05 -6.36 10.26
CA GLU A 160 12.38 -5.99 10.76
C GLU A 160 13.36 -5.72 9.61
N GLY A 161 13.39 -6.57 8.59
CA GLY A 161 14.23 -6.39 7.41
C GLY A 161 13.85 -5.16 6.58
N THR A 162 12.56 -4.81 6.54
CA THR A 162 12.08 -3.61 5.84
C THR A 162 12.49 -2.35 6.59
N VAL A 163 12.37 -2.31 7.91
CA VAL A 163 12.81 -1.16 8.74
C VAL A 163 14.32 -0.93 8.65
N GLN A 164 15.10 -2.01 8.58
CA GLN A 164 16.54 -1.92 8.31
C GLN A 164 16.80 -1.35 6.91
N TRP A 165 16.04 -1.76 5.89
CA TRP A 165 16.18 -1.21 4.56
C TRP A 165 15.75 0.26 4.48
N LEU A 166 14.70 0.68 5.21
CA LEU A 166 14.25 2.06 5.28
C LEU A 166 15.34 3.02 5.77
N GLU A 167 16.35 2.55 6.52
CA GLU A 167 17.51 3.35 6.90
C GLU A 167 18.25 3.94 5.69
N GLN A 168 18.28 3.20 4.60
CA GLN A 168 19.06 3.55 3.40
C GLN A 168 18.44 4.75 2.68
N ILE A 169 17.11 4.85 2.72
CA ILE A 169 16.35 5.92 2.03
C ILE A 169 15.89 7.03 2.98
N TYR A 170 15.80 6.74 4.29
CA TYR A 170 15.49 7.70 5.35
C TYR A 170 16.56 7.72 6.46
N PRO A 171 17.83 8.07 6.15
CA PRO A 171 18.91 8.02 7.13
C PRO A 171 18.76 9.04 8.28
N ASN A 172 17.90 10.05 8.10
CA ASN A 172 17.64 11.08 9.12
C ASN A 172 16.48 10.73 10.05
N LYS A 173 15.68 9.70 9.73
CA LYS A 173 14.61 9.21 10.61
C LYS A 173 15.20 8.26 11.65
N SER A 174 14.76 8.40 12.88
CA SER A 174 15.01 7.44 13.95
C SER A 174 14.50 6.04 13.56
N THR A 175 14.93 5.02 14.30
CA THR A 175 14.39 3.67 14.11
C THR A 175 12.88 3.63 14.37
N GLN A 176 12.38 4.39 15.34
CA GLN A 176 10.95 4.43 15.67
C GLN A 176 10.13 5.05 14.53
N GLU A 177 10.56 6.21 14.01
CA GLU A 177 9.90 6.82 12.84
C GLU A 177 9.89 5.90 11.61
N ARG A 178 10.85 4.96 11.48
CA ARG A 178 10.83 3.95 10.41
C ARG A 178 9.88 2.79 10.70
N TRP A 179 9.63 2.45 11.97
CA TRP A 179 8.56 1.53 12.36
C TRP A 179 7.18 2.14 12.10
N GLU A 180 7.00 3.42 12.45
CA GLU A 180 5.77 4.19 12.17
C GLU A 180 5.51 4.35 10.66
N MET A 181 6.52 4.20 9.81
CA MET A 181 6.35 4.17 8.35
C MET A 181 6.08 2.77 7.79
N LEU A 182 6.31 1.70 8.56
CA LEU A 182 6.09 0.34 8.10
C LEU A 182 4.58 0.07 8.05
N GLY A 183 4.13 -0.48 6.93
CA GLY A 183 2.85 -1.19 6.85
C GLY A 183 3.08 -2.68 6.64
N VAL A 184 2.16 -3.52 7.13
CA VAL A 184 2.22 -4.97 6.95
C VAL A 184 0.89 -5.52 6.47
N THR A 185 0.90 -6.29 5.38
CA THR A 185 -0.28 -6.87 4.72
C THR A 185 -0.12 -8.37 4.47
N PRO A 186 -0.49 -9.24 5.42
CA PRO A 186 -0.59 -10.67 5.18
C PRO A 186 -1.79 -11.05 4.32
N ASN A 187 -1.69 -12.21 3.67
CA ASN A 187 -2.81 -12.87 3.00
C ASN A 187 -3.48 -13.87 3.96
N ILE A 188 -4.64 -13.50 4.52
CA ILE A 188 -5.36 -14.26 5.55
C ILE A 188 -5.96 -15.60 5.08
N GLY A 189 -5.79 -15.94 3.80
CA GLY A 189 -6.21 -17.22 3.22
C GLY A 189 -5.08 -18.24 3.08
N GLU A 190 -3.85 -17.88 3.46
CA GLU A 190 -2.69 -18.75 3.25
C GLU A 190 -2.50 -19.79 4.35
N SER A 191 -1.83 -20.88 3.97
CA SER A 191 -1.40 -21.89 4.93
C SER A 191 -0.51 -21.26 6.01
N GLY A 192 -0.81 -21.56 7.27
CA GLY A 192 -0.10 -21.01 8.43
C GLY A 192 -0.68 -19.72 9.01
N PHE A 193 -1.52 -18.99 8.26
CA PHE A 193 -2.16 -17.78 8.78
C PHE A 193 -3.49 -18.09 9.49
N THR A 194 -3.39 -18.56 10.73
CA THR A 194 -4.54 -18.81 11.62
C THR A 194 -4.94 -17.55 12.38
N THR A 195 -5.98 -17.63 13.22
CA THR A 195 -6.31 -16.58 14.20
C THR A 195 -5.19 -16.37 15.22
N ASP A 196 -4.52 -17.44 15.66
CA ASP A 196 -3.38 -17.32 16.59
C ASP A 196 -2.21 -16.59 15.92
N THR A 197 -1.95 -16.88 14.63
CA THR A 197 -0.95 -16.14 13.85
C THR A 197 -1.32 -14.67 13.74
N ALA A 198 -2.59 -14.34 13.52
CA ALA A 198 -3.06 -12.97 13.45
C ALA A 198 -2.93 -12.23 14.78
N SER A 199 -3.33 -12.84 15.89
CA SER A 199 -3.16 -12.25 17.22
C SER A 199 -1.70 -11.96 17.53
N ALA A 200 -0.80 -12.91 17.22
CA ALA A 200 0.64 -12.69 17.39
C ALA A 200 1.19 -11.56 16.50
N VAL A 201 0.65 -11.37 15.30
CA VAL A 201 1.03 -10.25 14.41
C VAL A 201 0.51 -8.91 14.95
N VAL A 202 -0.74 -8.85 15.44
CA VAL A 202 -1.30 -7.65 16.08
C VAL A 202 -0.49 -7.27 17.32
N GLU A 203 -0.24 -8.21 18.24
CA GLU A 203 0.55 -7.96 19.44
C GLU A 203 1.97 -7.45 19.11
N TRP A 204 2.60 -8.01 18.08
CA TRP A 204 3.90 -7.55 17.62
C TRP A 204 3.83 -6.14 17.00
N ALA A 205 2.80 -5.86 16.20
CA ALA A 205 2.61 -4.55 15.58
C ALA A 205 2.40 -3.46 16.62
N GLU A 206 1.60 -3.73 17.66
CA GLU A 206 1.42 -2.82 18.81
C GLU A 206 2.73 -2.63 19.58
N GLN A 207 3.49 -3.70 19.82
CA GLN A 207 4.76 -3.62 20.57
C GLN A 207 5.85 -2.81 19.84
N GLN A 208 5.86 -2.83 18.51
CA GLN A 208 6.80 -2.04 17.71
C GLN A 208 6.25 -0.66 17.33
N ASP A 209 4.97 -0.40 17.59
CA ASP A 209 4.26 0.82 17.18
C ASP A 209 4.41 1.01 15.65
N ILE A 210 4.00 -0.03 14.93
CA ILE A 210 3.96 -0.06 13.45
C ILE A 210 2.94 0.96 12.96
N GLY A 211 3.18 1.55 11.80
CA GLY A 211 2.27 2.56 11.24
C GLY A 211 0.94 2.05 10.73
N LEU A 212 0.95 0.87 10.09
CA LEU A 212 -0.21 0.34 9.39
C LEU A 212 -0.25 -1.20 9.45
N LEU A 213 -1.43 -1.75 9.73
CA LEU A 213 -1.68 -3.18 9.65
C LEU A 213 -2.96 -3.45 8.83
N THR A 214 -2.82 -4.12 7.69
CA THR A 214 -3.97 -4.47 6.83
C THR A 214 -3.93 -5.95 6.45
N PHE A 215 -4.91 -6.45 5.70
CA PHE A 215 -4.81 -7.81 5.17
C PHE A 215 -5.50 -7.99 3.82
N TRP A 216 -5.02 -8.96 3.05
CA TRP A 216 -5.67 -9.44 1.84
C TRP A 216 -6.51 -10.69 2.15
N ALA A 217 -7.84 -10.67 2.13
CA ALA A 217 -8.76 -9.58 1.82
C ALA A 217 -10.15 -9.85 2.42
N LEU A 218 -11.01 -8.83 2.49
CA LEU A 218 -12.35 -8.88 3.12
C LEU A 218 -13.30 -9.94 2.52
N TYR A 219 -13.14 -10.31 1.25
CA TYR A 219 -14.01 -11.30 0.60
C TYR A 219 -13.65 -12.77 0.95
N LYS A 220 -12.55 -13.02 1.68
CA LYS A 220 -12.13 -14.37 2.06
C LYS A 220 -12.98 -14.88 3.22
N SER A 221 -13.23 -16.18 3.28
CA SER A 221 -14.08 -16.78 4.32
C SER A 221 -13.54 -16.60 5.74
N SER A 222 -12.22 -16.40 5.90
CA SER A 222 -11.58 -16.11 7.18
C SER A 222 -11.71 -14.64 7.62
N SER A 223 -12.19 -13.74 6.76
CA SER A 223 -12.10 -12.28 6.99
C SER A 223 -12.79 -11.83 8.26
N VAL A 224 -13.99 -12.32 8.57
CA VAL A 224 -14.74 -11.89 9.77
C VAL A 224 -13.92 -12.07 11.04
N ALA A 225 -13.38 -13.27 11.26
CA ALA A 225 -12.58 -13.56 12.45
C ALA A 225 -11.26 -12.77 12.47
N GLN A 226 -10.67 -12.52 11.30
CA GLN A 226 -9.42 -11.77 11.19
C GLN A 226 -9.64 -10.27 11.39
N SER A 227 -10.74 -9.72 10.89
CA SER A 227 -11.17 -8.33 11.12
C SER A 227 -11.35 -8.04 12.61
N GLU A 228 -11.99 -8.94 13.37
CA GLU A 228 -12.17 -8.77 14.81
C GLU A 228 -10.83 -8.71 15.58
N ILE A 229 -9.82 -9.43 15.10
CA ILE A 229 -8.47 -9.42 15.70
C ILE A 229 -7.71 -8.16 15.29
N PHE A 230 -7.67 -7.84 14.00
CA PHE A 230 -6.96 -6.67 13.48
C PHE A 230 -7.53 -5.35 13.99
N TYR A 231 -8.84 -5.29 14.25
CA TYR A 231 -9.49 -4.09 14.80
C TYR A 231 -8.94 -3.69 16.19
N GLN A 232 -8.27 -4.60 16.91
CA GLN A 232 -7.63 -4.28 18.20
C GLN A 232 -6.47 -3.28 18.02
N PHE A 233 -5.74 -3.39 16.91
CA PHE A 233 -4.66 -2.47 16.55
C PHE A 233 -5.16 -1.04 16.33
N GLU A 234 -6.29 -0.89 15.62
CA GLU A 234 -6.91 0.41 15.30
C GLU A 234 -7.52 1.12 16.52
N ASN A 235 -7.99 0.37 17.51
CA ASN A 235 -8.69 0.91 18.68
C ASN A 235 -7.77 1.32 19.85
N GLY A 236 -6.46 1.26 19.65
CA GLY A 236 -5.49 1.65 20.67
C GLY A 236 -5.39 0.61 21.79
N GLY A 237 -4.41 -0.28 21.67
CA GLY A 237 -3.72 -0.88 22.81
C GLY A 237 -2.83 0.11 23.58
N ASN A 238 -3.03 1.44 23.41
CA ASN A 238 -2.36 2.52 24.14
C ASN A 238 -3.30 3.72 24.37
#